data_AF-A0A5D2YVU0-F1
#
_entry.id   AF-A0A5D2YVU0-F1
#
_cell.length_a   1.000
_cell.length_b   1.000
_cell.length_c   1.000
_cell.angle_alpha   90.00
_cell.angle_beta   90.00
_cell.angle_gamma   90.00
#
_symmetry.space_group_name_H-M   'P 1'
#
loop_
_entity.id
_entity.type
_entity.pdbx_description
1 polymer ?
#
loop_
_entity_poly.entity_id
_entity_poly.type
_entity_poly.pdbx_seq_one_letter_code
_entity_poly.pdbx_strand_id
1 'polypeptide(L)'
;MWRRLVTSHFKTLATVPCRSTSKTPSLSPLSFKSHVSPLPSAYFLTRRFSTGSAGTAVKKRVEDVMRIATGHEREELQAELEGKKILEDVNNPVGPFGTKESPAVVKSYYNKRIV
;
A
#
# COMPACT_ATOMS: atom_id res chain seq x y z
N MET A 1 -28.56 16.35 55.14
CA MET A 1 -29.03 17.12 53.96
C MET A 1 -27.86 18.01 53.56
N TRP A 2 -27.27 17.95 52.37
CA TRP A 2 -27.71 18.58 51.12
C TRP A 2 -26.91 17.95 49.95
N ARG A 3 -27.58 17.77 48.81
CA ARG A 3 -27.10 17.10 47.60
C ARG A 3 -26.21 18.06 46.78
N ARG A 4 -25.19 17.56 46.10
CA ARG A 4 -24.66 18.21 44.89
C ARG A 4 -24.48 17.16 43.79
N LEU A 5 -25.40 17.21 42.84
CA LEU A 5 -25.28 16.59 41.53
C LEU A 5 -24.29 17.44 40.72
N VAL A 6 -23.25 16.82 40.18
CA VAL A 6 -22.46 17.41 39.09
C VAL A 6 -22.52 16.42 37.94
N THR A 7 -23.50 16.65 37.09
CA THR A 7 -23.64 16.05 35.77
C THR A 7 -22.77 16.86 34.80
N SER A 8 -21.81 16.23 34.12
CA SER A 8 -21.16 16.83 32.96
C SER A 8 -21.77 16.25 31.68
N HIS A 9 -22.16 17.17 30.80
CA HIS A 9 -22.96 16.95 29.61
C HIS A 9 -22.12 16.31 28.50
N PHE A 10 -22.46 15.07 28.10
CA PHE A 10 -21.97 14.50 26.84
C PHE A 10 -22.67 15.20 25.66
N LYS A 11 -21.89 15.75 24.74
CA LYS A 11 -22.36 16.41 23.52
C LYS A 11 -22.87 15.36 22.53
N THR A 12 -24.18 15.31 22.33
CA THR A 12 -24.87 14.56 21.28
C THR A 12 -24.62 15.21 19.92
N LEU A 13 -23.97 14.51 18.98
CA LEU A 13 -23.91 14.94 17.58
C LEU A 13 -25.18 14.49 16.85
N ALA A 14 -25.78 15.44 16.13
CA ALA A 14 -27.08 15.30 15.50
C ALA A 14 -27.03 14.45 14.21
N THR A 15 -27.96 13.51 14.11
CA THR A 15 -28.33 12.79 12.89
C THR A 15 -29.03 13.73 11.92
N VAL A 16 -28.54 13.83 10.68
CA VAL A 16 -29.22 14.59 9.60
C VAL A 16 -30.28 13.68 8.95
N PRO A 17 -31.57 14.06 8.92
CA PRO A 17 -32.60 13.30 8.21
C PRO A 17 -32.57 13.60 6.70
N CYS A 18 -32.59 12.53 5.89
CA CYS A 18 -32.94 12.63 4.48
C CYS A 18 -34.45 12.82 4.29
N ARG A 19 -34.79 13.59 3.23
CA ARG A 19 -35.96 13.48 2.33
C ARG A 19 -36.86 14.73 2.30
N SER A 20 -36.93 15.35 1.13
CA SER A 20 -38.15 16.00 0.62
C SER A 20 -38.12 16.06 -0.91
N THR A 21 -39.33 16.02 -1.48
CA THR A 21 -39.65 15.70 -2.88
C THR A 21 -40.15 16.90 -3.67
N SER A 22 -39.99 16.80 -5.00
CA SER A 22 -40.77 17.41 -6.10
C SER A 22 -40.55 18.89 -6.46
N LYS A 23 -40.13 19.14 -7.70
CA LYS A 23 -40.91 19.83 -8.76
C LYS A 23 -40.13 19.87 -10.08
N THR A 24 -40.79 19.46 -11.16
CA THR A 24 -40.35 19.56 -12.56
C THR A 24 -40.24 21.02 -13.01
N PRO A 25 -39.32 21.33 -13.94
CA PRO A 25 -39.77 21.85 -15.24
C PRO A 25 -39.12 21.12 -16.41
N SER A 26 -39.91 20.89 -17.47
CA SER A 26 -39.45 20.30 -18.73
C SER A 26 -38.77 21.36 -19.59
N LEU A 27 -37.54 21.13 -20.02
CA LEU A 27 -36.92 21.83 -21.15
C LEU A 27 -36.03 20.82 -21.92
N SER A 28 -36.39 20.65 -23.20
CA SER A 28 -35.67 20.10 -24.37
C SER A 28 -34.32 19.36 -24.19
N PRO A 29 -34.11 18.20 -24.86
CA PRO A 29 -32.81 17.54 -24.86
C PRO A 29 -31.87 18.27 -25.84
N LEU A 30 -30.93 19.05 -25.31
CA LEU A 30 -29.73 19.39 -26.05
C LEU A 30 -28.89 18.12 -26.18
N SER A 31 -28.85 17.56 -27.39
CA SER A 31 -27.91 16.51 -27.77
C SER A 31 -26.49 17.05 -27.68
N PHE A 32 -25.85 16.88 -26.52
CA PHE A 32 -24.40 16.97 -26.43
C PHE A 32 -23.84 15.66 -26.98
N LYS A 33 -23.35 15.71 -28.22
CA LYS A 33 -22.47 14.69 -28.78
C LYS A 33 -21.23 14.65 -27.88
N SER A 34 -21.21 13.72 -26.94
CA SER A 34 -20.00 13.36 -26.21
C SER A 34 -19.05 12.73 -27.24
N HIS A 35 -18.04 13.49 -27.65
CA HIS A 35 -16.85 12.89 -28.23
C HIS A 35 -16.18 12.11 -27.12
N VAL A 36 -16.49 10.81 -27.05
CA VAL A 36 -15.74 9.85 -26.25
C VAL A 36 -14.33 9.85 -26.81
N SER A 37 -13.48 10.70 -26.25
CA SER A 37 -12.05 10.58 -26.41
C SER A 37 -11.64 9.33 -25.62
N PRO A 38 -11.04 8.31 -26.24
CA PRO A 38 -10.49 7.20 -25.48
C PRO A 38 -9.29 7.77 -24.71
N LEU A 39 -9.51 8.06 -23.43
CA LEU A 39 -8.45 8.34 -22.48
C LEU A 39 -7.44 7.19 -22.59
N PRO A 40 -6.15 7.42 -22.88
CA PRO A 40 -5.19 6.34 -22.91
C PRO A 40 -5.15 5.74 -21.51
N SER A 41 -5.59 4.48 -21.45
CA SER A 41 -5.48 3.55 -20.33
C SER A 41 -4.21 3.84 -19.54
N ALA A 42 -4.36 3.96 -18.22
CA ALA A 42 -3.27 4.14 -17.28
C ALA A 42 -2.13 3.20 -17.66
N TYR A 43 -0.98 3.79 -18.02
CA TYR A 43 0.26 3.06 -18.15
C TYR A 43 0.64 2.59 -16.75
N PHE A 44 0.10 1.44 -16.33
CA PHE A 44 0.76 0.62 -15.33
C PHE A 44 2.12 0.29 -15.93
N LEU A 45 3.13 1.08 -15.59
CA LEU A 45 4.51 0.84 -15.98
C LEU A 45 5.01 -0.35 -15.15
N THR A 46 4.46 -1.53 -15.38
CA THR A 46 5.02 -2.78 -14.88
C THR A 46 6.23 -3.08 -15.76
N ARG A 47 7.33 -2.35 -15.54
CA ARG A 47 8.62 -2.65 -16.16
C ARG A 47 9.15 -3.93 -15.53
N ARG A 48 8.68 -5.08 -16.01
CA ARG A 48 9.30 -6.36 -15.72
C ARG A 48 10.61 -6.41 -16.47
N PHE A 49 11.73 -6.39 -15.75
CA PHE A 49 13.04 -6.68 -16.33
C PHE A 49 13.07 -8.14 -16.74
N SER A 50 12.78 -8.41 -18.01
CA SER A 50 12.97 -9.74 -18.58
C SER A 50 14.47 -9.94 -18.79
N THR A 51 15.09 -10.75 -17.94
CA THR A 51 16.48 -11.16 -18.04
C THR A 51 16.64 -12.11 -19.23
N GLY A 52 16.73 -11.53 -20.44
CA GLY A 52 17.21 -12.24 -21.62
C GLY A 52 18.63 -12.71 -21.36
N SER A 53 18.75 -13.99 -20.99
CA SER A 53 20.01 -14.69 -20.76
C SER A 53 20.71 -14.89 -22.10
N ALA A 54 21.60 -13.97 -22.46
CA ALA A 54 22.61 -14.19 -23.48
C ALA A 54 23.87 -13.44 -23.11
N GLY A 55 24.88 -14.18 -22.65
CA GLY A 55 26.26 -13.73 -22.62
C GLY A 55 26.74 -13.11 -21.30
N THR A 56 27.52 -13.91 -20.57
CA THR A 56 28.45 -13.54 -19.50
C THR A 56 27.86 -13.19 -18.12
N ALA A 57 28.24 -14.01 -17.14
CA ALA A 57 27.93 -13.90 -15.71
C ALA A 57 28.68 -12.73 -15.04
N VAL A 58 28.61 -11.55 -15.64
CA VAL A 58 29.08 -10.32 -14.98
C VAL A 58 27.97 -9.87 -14.05
N LYS A 59 28.26 -9.79 -12.75
CA LYS A 59 27.35 -9.23 -11.75
C LYS A 59 26.94 -7.83 -12.21
N LYS A 60 25.70 -7.67 -12.66
CA LYS A 60 25.16 -6.39 -13.10
C LYS A 60 25.11 -5.47 -11.89
N ARG A 61 25.63 -4.26 -12.03
CA ARG A 61 25.51 -3.25 -10.97
C ARG A 61 24.24 -2.44 -11.19
N VAL A 62 23.79 -1.73 -10.16
CA VAL A 62 22.61 -0.86 -10.28
C VAL A 62 22.85 0.21 -11.34
N GLU A 63 24.08 0.71 -11.47
CA GLU A 63 24.45 1.70 -12.48
C GLU A 63 24.27 1.21 -13.92
N ASP A 64 24.33 -0.10 -14.16
CA ASP A 64 24.13 -0.66 -15.50
C ASP A 64 22.63 -0.66 -15.88
N VAL A 65 21.75 -0.68 -14.88
CA VAL A 65 20.29 -0.68 -15.05
C VAL A 65 19.73 0.75 -14.98
N MET A 66 20.07 1.48 -13.92
CA MET A 66 19.55 2.82 -13.64
C MET A 66 20.59 3.67 -12.88
N ARG A 67 21.33 4.50 -13.63
CA ARG A 67 22.41 5.33 -13.08
C ARG A 67 21.98 6.39 -12.07
N ILE A 68 20.75 6.91 -12.22
CA ILE A 68 20.22 7.98 -11.36
C ILE A 68 19.49 7.45 -10.12
N ALA A 69 19.46 6.13 -9.91
CA ALA A 69 18.82 5.52 -8.74
C ALA A 69 19.55 5.95 -7.46
N THR A 70 18.83 6.48 -6.49
CA THR A 70 19.38 6.91 -5.19
C THR A 70 18.46 6.51 -4.04
N GLY A 71 18.99 6.52 -2.81
CA GLY A 71 18.23 6.16 -1.61
C GLY A 71 17.68 4.73 -1.65
N HIS A 72 16.43 4.57 -1.19
CA HIS A 72 15.75 3.26 -1.12
C HIS A 72 15.56 2.63 -2.50
N GLU A 73 15.38 3.42 -3.56
CA GLU A 73 15.23 2.88 -4.92
C GLU A 73 16.47 2.10 -5.36
N ARG A 74 17.66 2.62 -5.02
CA ARG A 74 18.93 1.94 -5.31
C ARG A 74 19.09 0.67 -4.48
N GLU A 75 18.71 0.72 -3.21
CA GLU A 75 18.80 -0.42 -2.28
C GLU A 75 17.94 -1.59 -2.76
N GLU A 76 16.69 -1.32 -3.15
CA GLU A 76 15.77 -2.33 -3.68
C GLU A 76 16.32 -2.95 -4.97
N LEU A 77 16.79 -2.13 -5.93
CA LEU A 77 17.39 -2.65 -7.17
C LEU A 77 18.66 -3.46 -6.93
N GLN A 78 19.50 -3.08 -5.97
CA GLN A 78 20.69 -3.84 -5.63
C GLN A 78 20.34 -5.22 -5.08
N ALA A 79 19.35 -5.28 -4.17
CA ALA A 79 18.88 -6.54 -3.60
C ALA A 79 18.27 -7.45 -4.68
N GLU A 80 17.43 -6.89 -5.56
CA GLU A 80 16.84 -7.63 -6.68
C GLU A 80 17.90 -8.19 -7.63
N LEU A 81 18.96 -7.42 -7.94
CA LEU A 81 20.08 -7.88 -8.77
C LEU A 81 20.89 -8.99 -8.10
N GLU A 82 20.98 -9.00 -6.77
CA GLU A 82 21.56 -10.11 -6.00
C GLU A 82 20.61 -11.31 -5.86
N GLY A 83 19.35 -11.17 -6.29
CA GLY A 83 18.31 -12.19 -6.14
C GLY A 83 17.84 -12.37 -4.69
N LYS A 84 17.96 -11.33 -3.86
CA LYS A 84 17.53 -11.33 -2.46
C LYS A 84 16.47 -10.27 -2.26
N LYS A 85 15.58 -10.46 -1.29
CA LYS A 85 14.65 -9.41 -0.86
C LYS A 85 15.08 -8.84 0.49
N ILE A 86 15.14 -7.52 0.60
CA ILE A 86 15.71 -6.80 1.76
C ILE A 86 15.09 -7.26 3.09
N LEU A 87 13.77 -7.45 3.10
CA LEU A 87 13.00 -7.76 4.32
C LEU A 87 12.50 -9.22 4.38
N GLU A 88 13.06 -10.12 3.57
CA GLU A 88 12.58 -11.51 3.46
C GLU A 88 12.68 -12.27 4.78
N ASP A 89 13.82 -12.12 5.45
CA ASP A 89 14.16 -12.83 6.68
C ASP A 89 13.24 -12.53 7.86
N VAL A 90 12.66 -11.33 7.89
CA VAL A 90 11.92 -10.82 9.06
C VAL A 90 10.41 -10.95 8.88
N ASN A 91 9.91 -10.73 7.66
CA ASN A 91 8.48 -10.65 7.38
C ASN A 91 7.79 -12.02 7.41
N ASN A 92 8.47 -13.06 6.95
CA ASN A 92 7.88 -14.38 6.76
C ASN A 92 8.58 -15.40 7.65
N PRO A 93 8.29 -15.40 8.96
CA PRO A 93 8.83 -16.43 9.83
C PRO A 93 8.22 -17.78 9.47
N VAL A 94 9.08 -18.71 9.06
CA VAL A 94 8.70 -20.08 8.77
C VAL A 94 9.40 -20.99 9.77
N GLY A 95 8.63 -21.87 10.40
CA GLY A 95 9.14 -22.81 11.39
C GLY A 95 8.03 -23.61 12.05
N PRO A 96 8.38 -24.66 12.81
CA PRO A 96 7.41 -25.42 13.59
C PRO A 96 6.78 -24.52 14.68
N PHE A 97 5.64 -24.96 15.22
CA PHE A 97 4.90 -24.23 16.26
C PHE A 97 5.71 -23.94 17.55
N GLY A 98 6.76 -24.72 17.79
CA GLY A 98 7.62 -24.61 18.96
C GLY A 98 7.16 -25.46 20.14
N THR A 99 8.11 -25.85 20.99
CA THR A 99 7.88 -26.53 22.26
C THR A 99 8.53 -25.75 23.41
N LYS A 100 8.32 -26.19 24.66
CA LYS A 100 8.92 -25.54 25.83
C LYS A 100 10.46 -25.50 25.76
N GLU A 101 11.06 -26.58 25.27
CA GLU A 101 12.52 -26.69 25.14
C GLU A 101 13.03 -26.05 23.83
N SER A 102 12.18 -25.96 22.80
CA SER A 102 12.50 -25.41 21.48
C SER A 102 11.42 -24.44 20.97
N PRO A 103 11.39 -23.18 21.43
CA PRO A 103 10.33 -22.24 21.08
C PRO A 103 10.39 -21.81 19.60
N ALA A 104 9.27 -21.34 19.06
CA ALA A 104 9.23 -20.71 17.74
C ALA A 104 9.93 -19.34 17.77
N VAL A 105 10.95 -19.16 16.93
CA VAL A 105 11.84 -17.99 17.01
C VAL A 105 11.46 -16.89 16.02
N VAL A 106 11.17 -15.72 16.61
CA VAL A 106 10.92 -14.38 16.06
C VAL A 106 12.12 -13.53 15.62
N LYS A 107 12.48 -13.29 14.34
CA LYS A 107 13.52 -12.29 13.99
C LYS A 107 12.99 -10.84 14.07
N SER A 108 13.68 -9.91 14.71
CA SER A 108 13.29 -8.48 14.70
C SER A 108 14.51 -7.56 14.70
N TYR A 109 14.36 -6.38 14.09
CA TYR A 109 15.37 -5.32 14.16
C TYR A 109 15.32 -4.52 15.46
N TYR A 110 14.16 -4.49 16.12
CA TYR A 110 13.93 -3.77 17.36
C TYR A 110 13.63 -4.73 18.52
N ASN A 111 13.64 -4.20 19.74
CA ASN A 111 13.35 -4.95 20.97
C ASN A 111 11.92 -5.52 21.02
N LYS A 112 10.97 -4.94 20.27
CA LYS A 112 9.57 -5.37 20.22
C LYS A 112 9.10 -5.39 18.77
N ARG A 113 8.23 -6.35 18.43
CA ARG A 113 7.56 -6.46 17.13
C ARG A 113 6.15 -7.00 17.30
N ILE A 114 5.31 -6.73 16.32
CA ILE A 114 3.99 -7.36 16.19
C ILE A 114 4.21 -8.72 15.52
N VAL A 115 3.54 -9.75 16.03
CA VAL A 115 3.62 -11.14 15.55
C VAL A 115 2.20 -11.60 15.24
#